data_AF-A0A7S0Z089-F1
#
_entry.id   AF-A0A7S0Z089-F1
#
_cell.length_a   1.000
_cell.length_b   1.000
_cell.length_c   1.000
_cell.angle_alpha   90.00
_cell.angle_beta   90.00
_cell.angle_gamma   90.00
#
_symmetry.space_group_name_H-M   'P 1'
#
loop_
_entity.id
_entity.type
_entity.pdbx_description
1 polymer ?
#
loop_
_entity_poly.entity_id
_entity_poly.type
_entity_poly.pdbx_seq_one_letter_code
_entity_poly.pdbx_strand_id
1 'polypeptide(L)'
;GVVLGEVAKQAPCALEALYFRGEKGPKHIDLPALGIRVGVGICYDNQLSQLADEVVEGDVDLLLMPHCAMFPEGLPPTIIAEWSRGFEALAQRASAVLGVPVVLANHAGRW
;
A
#
# COMPACT_ATOMS: atom_id res chain seq x y z
N GLY A 1 13.25 11.26 16.82
CA GLY A 1 11.85 11.12 16.38
C GLY A 1 11.06 10.36 17.42
N VAL A 2 9.74 10.53 17.46
CA VAL A 2 8.83 9.78 18.34
C VAL A 2 8.00 8.85 17.45
N VAL A 3 7.81 7.60 17.86
CA VAL A 3 6.95 6.65 17.16
C VAL A 3 5.50 6.95 17.54
N LEU A 4 4.65 7.23 16.54
CA LEU A 4 3.25 7.60 16.75
C LEU A 4 2.28 6.43 16.50
N GLY A 5 2.74 5.36 15.84
CA GLY A 5 1.97 4.16 15.60
C GLY A 5 2.73 3.15 14.75
N GLU A 6 2.14 1.97 14.59
CA GLU A 6 2.69 0.86 13.82
C GLU A 6 1.53 0.19 13.06
N VAL A 7 1.79 -0.20 11.81
CA VAL A 7 0.87 -1.00 11.00
C VAL A 7 1.65 -2.18 10.45
N ALA A 8 1.18 -3.38 10.75
CA ALA A 8 1.78 -4.60 10.25
C ALA A 8 1.21 -5.00 8.88
N LYS A 9 2.04 -5.62 8.03
CA LYS A 9 1.60 -6.15 6.73
C LYS A 9 0.66 -7.32 6.94
N GLN A 10 -0.49 -7.31 6.27
CA GLN A 10 -1.48 -8.37 6.46
C GLN A 10 -1.20 -9.59 5.58
N ALA A 11 -0.79 -9.37 4.34
CA ALA A 11 -0.55 -10.42 3.37
C ALA A 11 0.89 -10.37 2.84
N PRO A 12 1.83 -11.11 3.47
CA PRO A 12 3.14 -11.38 2.88
C PRO A 12 2.97 -12.01 1.50
N CYS A 13 3.64 -11.45 0.50
CA CYS A 13 3.52 -11.88 -0.89
C CYS A 13 4.64 -12.87 -1.24
N ALA A 14 4.27 -14.00 -1.85
CA ALA A 14 5.21 -14.99 -2.39
C ALA A 14 6.31 -15.38 -1.40
N LEU A 15 7.58 -15.07 -1.72
CA LEU A 15 8.74 -15.45 -0.91
C LEU A 15 8.82 -14.72 0.44
N GLU A 16 8.12 -13.60 0.62
CA GLU A 16 8.05 -12.93 1.92
C GLU A 16 7.42 -13.83 2.99
N ALA A 17 6.49 -14.72 2.60
CA ALA A 17 5.81 -15.64 3.50
C ALA A 17 6.75 -16.70 4.12
N LEU A 18 7.96 -16.86 3.58
CA LEU A 18 9.00 -17.70 4.19
C LEU A 18 9.63 -17.05 5.43
N TYR A 19 9.58 -15.72 5.52
CA TYR A 19 10.27 -14.94 6.56
C TYR A 19 9.31 -14.22 7.49
N PHE A 20 8.15 -13.81 6.97
CA PHE A 20 7.19 -12.98 7.70
C PHE A 20 5.84 -13.69 7.82
N ARG A 21 5.21 -13.48 8.97
CA ARG A 21 3.80 -13.83 9.17
C ARG A 21 2.96 -12.58 8.95
N GLY A 22 1.85 -12.75 8.26
CA GLY A 22 0.86 -11.69 8.10
C GLY A 22 0.14 -11.42 9.42
N GLU A 23 -0.16 -10.15 9.68
CA GLU A 23 -0.86 -9.74 10.90
C GLU A 23 -2.11 -8.92 10.57
N LYS A 24 -3.22 -9.35 11.17
CA LYS A 24 -4.49 -8.62 11.13
C LYS A 24 -4.48 -7.52 12.18
N GLY A 25 -5.20 -6.45 11.92
CA GLY A 25 -5.34 -5.34 12.84
C GLY A 25 -5.53 -4.04 12.09
N PRO A 26 -5.74 -2.93 12.82
CA PRO A 26 -6.00 -1.63 12.23
C PRO A 26 -4.95 -1.28 11.17
N LYS A 27 -5.43 -0.89 9.99
CA LYS A 27 -4.56 -0.41 8.89
C LYS A 27 -4.39 1.10 8.90
N HIS A 28 -4.47 1.71 10.08
CA HIS A 28 -4.34 3.15 10.25
C HIS A 28 -3.65 3.52 11.56
N ILE A 29 -3.14 4.75 11.59
CA ILE A 29 -2.55 5.39 12.76
C ILE A 29 -3.34 6.66 13.04
N ASP A 30 -3.83 6.79 14.27
CA ASP A 30 -4.48 8.01 14.75
C ASP A 30 -3.42 9.08 15.06
N LEU A 31 -3.63 10.30 14.56
CA LEU A 31 -2.78 11.46 14.83
C LEU A 31 -3.60 12.56 15.52
N PRO A 32 -3.87 12.45 16.83
CA PRO A 32 -4.79 13.36 17.54
C PRO A 32 -4.37 14.84 17.48
N ALA A 33 -3.06 15.11 17.46
CA ALA A 33 -2.54 16.47 17.35
C ALA A 33 -2.86 17.15 16.01
N LEU A 34 -3.14 16.36 14.97
CA LEU A 34 -3.54 16.82 13.65
C LEU A 34 -5.04 16.60 13.39
N GLY A 35 -5.72 15.84 14.25
CA GLY A 35 -7.13 15.49 14.08
C GLY A 35 -7.41 14.61 12.86
N ILE A 36 -6.41 13.85 12.40
CA ILE A 36 -6.53 12.98 11.22
C ILE A 36 -6.16 11.54 11.56
N ARG A 37 -6.62 10.63 10.70
CA ARG A 37 -6.25 9.22 10.69
C ARG A 37 -5.55 8.87 9.37
N VAL A 38 -4.36 8.28 9.48
CA VAL A 38 -3.53 7.93 8.33
C VAL A 38 -3.58 6.43 8.11
N GLY A 39 -4.15 5.99 7.00
CA GLY A 39 -4.14 4.61 6.54
C GLY A 39 -2.78 4.22 5.98
N VAL A 40 -2.41 2.95 6.12
CA VAL A 40 -1.17 2.39 5.57
C VAL A 40 -1.45 1.04 4.92
N GLY A 41 -1.26 0.96 3.60
CA GLY A 41 -1.28 -0.28 2.86
C GLY A 41 0.13 -0.68 2.42
N ILE A 42 0.62 -1.84 2.86
CA ILE A 42 2.00 -2.24 2.57
C ILE A 42 2.04 -3.14 1.32
N CYS A 43 2.60 -2.60 0.23
CA CYS A 43 2.81 -3.28 -1.03
C CYS A 43 1.57 -4.08 -1.50
N TYR A 44 1.62 -5.40 -1.44
CA TYR A 44 0.55 -6.29 -1.91
C TYR A 44 -0.79 -6.10 -1.18
N ASP A 45 -0.80 -5.61 0.06
CA ASP A 45 -2.04 -5.30 0.78
C ASP A 45 -2.94 -4.35 -0.03
N ASN A 46 -2.34 -3.45 -0.81
CA ASN A 46 -3.06 -2.49 -1.65
C ASN A 46 -3.82 -3.08 -2.83
N GLN A 47 -3.60 -4.36 -3.14
CA GLN A 47 -4.29 -5.08 -4.22
C GLN A 47 -5.43 -5.95 -3.67
N LEU A 48 -5.66 -5.93 -2.36
CA LEU A 48 -6.62 -6.77 -1.68
C LEU A 48 -7.81 -5.96 -1.18
N SER A 49 -9.02 -6.48 -1.33
CA SER A 49 -10.25 -5.79 -0.90
C SER A 49 -10.27 -5.53 0.60
N GLN A 50 -9.61 -6.38 1.40
CA GLN A 50 -9.52 -6.22 2.85
C GLN A 50 -8.91 -4.88 3.26
N LEU A 51 -7.93 -4.36 2.52
CA LEU A 51 -7.40 -3.03 2.82
C LEU A 51 -8.44 -1.94 2.53
N ALA A 52 -9.20 -2.08 1.43
CA ALA A 52 -10.24 -1.12 1.09
C ALA A 52 -11.31 -1.06 2.19
N ASP A 53 -11.74 -2.23 2.69
CA ASP A 53 -12.69 -2.32 3.80
C ASP A 53 -12.13 -1.61 5.05
N GLU A 54 -10.89 -1.90 5.44
CA GLU A 54 -10.22 -1.29 6.61
C GLU A 54 -10.02 0.23 6.47
N VAL A 55 -9.79 0.74 5.25
CA VAL A 55 -9.65 2.17 4.98
C VAL A 55 -10.99 2.89 5.08
N VAL A 56 -12.06 2.29 4.54
CA VAL A 56 -13.41 2.88 4.53
C VAL A 56 -14.04 2.79 5.92
N GLU A 57 -14.04 1.62 6.56
CA GLU A 57 -14.54 1.44 7.93
C GLU A 57 -13.71 2.22 8.94
N GLY A 58 -12.41 2.34 8.65
CA GLY A 58 -11.48 3.13 9.43
C GLY A 58 -11.64 4.63 9.27
N ASP A 59 -12.50 5.18 8.40
CA ASP A 59 -12.65 6.64 8.23
C ASP A 59 -11.29 7.38 8.09
N VAL A 60 -10.44 6.83 7.21
CA VAL A 60 -9.08 7.34 6.98
C VAL A 60 -9.11 8.64 6.17
N ASP A 61 -8.30 9.62 6.55
CA ASP A 61 -8.17 10.90 5.82
C ASP A 61 -7.10 10.87 4.71
N LEU A 62 -6.14 9.95 4.80
CA LEU A 62 -5.00 9.83 3.90
C LEU A 62 -4.49 8.39 3.90
N LEU A 63 -4.30 7.79 2.71
CA LEU A 63 -3.69 6.48 2.57
C LEU A 63 -2.23 6.56 2.08
N LEU A 64 -1.31 5.99 2.84
CA LEU A 64 0.08 5.79 2.46
C LEU A 64 0.29 4.38 1.91
N MET A 65 0.97 4.28 0.77
CA MET A 65 1.22 3.02 0.08
C MET A 65 2.72 2.78 -0.11
N PRO A 66 3.50 2.47 0.95
CA PRO A 66 4.88 2.05 0.79
C PRO A 66 4.94 0.72 0.00
N HIS A 67 5.75 0.70 -1.05
CA HIS A 67 5.90 -0.41 -1.98
C HIS A 67 7.37 -0.79 -2.18
N CYS A 68 7.56 -2.07 -2.49
CA CYS A 68 8.79 -2.58 -3.07
C CYS A 68 8.44 -3.49 -4.26
N ALA A 69 7.68 -2.93 -5.20
CA ALA A 69 7.20 -3.63 -6.37
C ALA A 69 8.34 -3.82 -7.37
N MET A 70 8.57 -5.08 -7.76
CA MET A 70 9.60 -5.44 -8.73
C MET A 70 9.17 -5.01 -10.12
N PHE A 71 10.10 -4.44 -10.88
CA PHE A 71 9.89 -4.24 -12.31
C PHE A 71 9.94 -5.62 -13.01
N PRO A 72 8.98 -5.96 -13.88
CA PRO A 72 8.91 -7.29 -14.50
C PRO A 72 9.92 -7.44 -15.65
N GLU A 73 11.21 -7.40 -15.32
CA GLU A 73 12.29 -7.62 -16.29
C GLU A 73 12.18 -9.01 -16.94
N GLY A 74 12.47 -9.10 -18.23
CA GLY A 74 12.42 -10.35 -19.00
C GLY A 74 11.04 -10.78 -19.51
N LEU A 75 9.97 -10.02 -19.21
CA LEU A 75 8.65 -10.22 -19.81
C LEU A 75 8.55 -9.54 -21.20
N PRO A 76 7.55 -9.91 -22.04
CA PRO A 76 7.31 -9.24 -23.30
C PRO A 76 7.12 -7.72 -23.12
N PRO A 77 7.62 -6.87 -24.04
CA PRO A 77 7.54 -5.41 -23.92
C PRO A 77 6.13 -4.87 -23.69
N THR A 78 5.12 -5.52 -24.29
CA THR A 78 3.71 -5.15 -24.11
C THR A 78 3.24 -5.35 -22.67
N ILE A 79 3.66 -6.43 -22.01
CA ILE A 79 3.34 -6.71 -20.60
C ILE A 79 4.05 -5.70 -19.68
N ILE A 80 5.31 -5.39 -19.98
CA ILE A 80 6.09 -4.38 -19.23
C ILE A 80 5.40 -3.01 -19.32
N ALA A 81 4.99 -2.60 -20.52
CA ALA A 81 4.32 -1.32 -20.74
C ALA A 81 2.96 -1.26 -20.01
N GLU A 82 2.16 -2.32 -20.09
CA GLU A 82 0.88 -2.42 -19.39
C GLU A 82 1.05 -2.38 -17.87
N TRP A 83 2.02 -3.13 -17.33
CA TRP A 83 2.35 -3.10 -15.91
C TRP A 83 2.78 -1.71 -15.45
N SER A 84 3.67 -1.06 -16.22
CA SER A 84 4.19 0.28 -15.89
C SER A 84 3.05 1.30 -15.85
N ARG A 85 2.20 1.31 -16.87
CA ARG A 85 1.02 2.19 -16.91
C ARG A 85 0.05 1.92 -15.75
N GLY A 86 -0.15 0.65 -15.40
CA GLY A 86 -0.98 0.26 -14.27
C GLY A 86 -0.40 0.77 -12.94
N PHE A 87 0.90 0.61 -12.75
CA PHE A 87 1.61 1.00 -11.53
C PHE A 87 1.70 2.53 -11.37
N GLU A 88 2.02 3.26 -12.45
CA GLU A 88 2.04 4.73 -12.44
C GLU A 88 0.67 5.33 -12.10
N ALA A 89 -0.41 4.71 -12.57
CA ALA A 89 -1.77 5.15 -12.29
C ALA A 89 -2.33 4.62 -10.96
N LEU A 90 -1.60 3.77 -10.22
CA LEU A 90 -2.13 3.02 -9.08
C LEU A 90 -2.65 3.95 -7.98
N ALA A 91 -1.86 4.94 -7.55
CA ALA A 91 -2.26 5.88 -6.50
C ALA A 91 -3.50 6.67 -6.89
N GLN A 92 -3.56 7.15 -8.15
CA GLN A 92 -4.69 7.91 -8.66
C GLN A 92 -5.97 7.05 -8.70
N ARG A 93 -5.86 5.79 -9.16
CA ARG A 93 -7.00 4.86 -9.20
C ARG A 93 -7.48 4.49 -7.79
N ALA A 94 -6.56 4.20 -6.88
CA ALA A 94 -6.89 3.93 -5.49
C ALA A 94 -7.60 5.12 -4.85
N SER A 95 -7.11 6.34 -5.07
CA SER A 95 -7.74 7.56 -4.55
C SER A 95 -9.15 7.76 -5.08
N ALA A 96 -9.36 7.53 -6.38
CA ALA A 96 -10.69 7.65 -6.99
C ALA A 96 -11.69 6.62 -6.47
N VAL A 97 -11.25 5.40 -6.14
CA VAL A 97 -12.10 4.34 -5.61
C VAL A 97 -12.41 4.53 -4.13
N LEU A 98 -11.39 4.88 -3.34
CA LEU A 98 -11.51 4.97 -1.87
C LEU A 98 -12.02 6.32 -1.39
N GLY A 99 -12.02 7.35 -2.25
CA GLY A 99 -12.50 8.69 -1.90
C GLY A 99 -11.53 9.48 -1.01
N VAL A 100 -10.30 8.99 -0.80
CA VAL A 100 -9.28 9.61 0.05
C VAL A 100 -8.02 9.94 -0.77
N PRO A 101 -7.25 10.97 -0.40
CA PRO A 101 -5.92 11.19 -0.95
C PRO A 101 -5.01 9.96 -0.73
N VAL A 102 -4.18 9.66 -1.73
CA VAL A 102 -3.29 8.50 -1.72
C VAL A 102 -1.87 8.93 -2.08
N VAL A 103 -0.89 8.50 -1.29
CA VAL A 103 0.54 8.70 -1.56
C VAL A 103 1.23 7.36 -1.71
N LEU A 104 1.76 7.08 -2.91
CA LEU A 104 2.54 5.89 -3.19
C LEU A 104 4.03 6.22 -3.23
N ALA A 105 4.82 5.46 -2.48
CA ALA A 105 6.27 5.50 -2.53
C ALA A 105 6.78 4.09 -2.83
N ASN A 106 7.46 3.91 -3.96
CA ASN A 106 8.06 2.64 -4.33
C ASN A 106 9.58 2.72 -4.20
N HIS A 107 10.19 1.63 -3.72
CA HIS A 107 11.64 1.47 -3.83
C HIS A 107 12.08 1.57 -5.29
N ALA A 108 13.19 2.28 -5.52
CA ALA A 108 13.77 2.48 -6.85
C ALA A 108 15.22 2.02 -6.85
N GLY A 109 15.65 1.48 -8.00
CA GLY A 109 17.00 0.92 -8.16
C GLY A 109 17.03 -0.60 -8.07
N ARG A 110 18.24 -1.15 -8.16
CA ARG A 110 18.47 -2.60 -8.09
C ARG A 110 18.30 -3.08 -6.65
N TRP A 111 17.78 -4.30 -6.53
CA TRP A 111 17.84 -5.10 -5.32
C TRP A 111 19.21 -5.76 -5.19
#